data_AF-A0A1H9INM5-F1
#
_entry.id   AF-A0A1H9INM5-F1
#
_cell.length_a   1.000
_cell.length_b   1.000
_cell.length_c   1.000
_cell.angle_alpha   90.00
_cell.angle_beta   90.00
_cell.angle_gamma   90.00
#
_symmetry.space_group_name_H-M   'P 1'
#
loop_
_entity.id
_entity.type
_entity.pdbx_description
1 polymer ?
#
loop_
_entity_poly.entity_id
_entity_poly.type
_entity_poly.pdbx_seq_one_letter_code
_entity_poly.pdbx_strand_id
1 'polypeptide(L)'
;MNAQILIKTANDWFEFTKSKTGQLDYVGKWEQNNKPDVDGAKKLASSTYYTPSFFTFIDSALNCNPVVYVAPDADVSDKDVFDYLIHIGALLAAVEAKNSLLAGELYLRRRTVFEKFAQLTQYILEPYCVEILFSLCYGCMANIDPDTVPLLFESVKEKLDFDSSRETLDQAYMRWFKKNNVTLTLPLVGTCFYNWDAEPYVLDKLCDNLNCDDLLGMAEKIRNAKHNFYESLETVVQAEPYNSHDKNSILVCIESPEAKIAGNPGLEKAGHIRALAAKIIRESKPKMMAYPSKLAYVGGEEIVVSVKL
;
A
#
# COMPACT_ATOMS: atom_id res chain seq x y z
N MET A 1 -12.00 33.19 5.62
CA MET A 1 -11.22 32.26 4.78
C MET A 1 -10.90 31.08 5.66
N ASN A 2 -11.15 29.85 5.19
CA ASN A 2 -10.63 28.67 5.88
C ASN A 2 -9.14 28.57 5.55
N ALA A 3 -8.33 28.16 6.51
CA ALA A 3 -6.90 28.17 6.34
C ALA A 3 -6.46 26.88 5.60
N GLN A 4 -5.67 27.04 4.54
CA GLN A 4 -5.32 25.95 3.64
C GLN A 4 -4.12 25.15 4.15
N ILE A 5 -4.23 23.83 4.02
CA ILE A 5 -3.17 22.87 4.33
C ILE A 5 -3.07 21.92 3.15
N LEU A 6 -1.86 21.75 2.61
CA LEU A 6 -1.61 20.90 1.46
C LEU A 6 -0.66 19.76 1.83
N ILE A 7 -0.90 18.58 1.29
CA ILE A 7 -0.02 17.42 1.45
C ILE A 7 0.45 16.98 0.07
N LYS A 8 1.76 17.01 -0.13
CA LYS A 8 2.41 16.53 -1.35
C LYS A 8 2.89 15.09 -1.16
N THR A 9 2.55 14.21 -2.08
CA THR A 9 3.12 12.85 -2.21
C THR A 9 3.98 12.76 -3.48
N ALA A 10 4.33 11.55 -3.93
CA ALA A 10 5.19 11.36 -5.12
C ALA A 10 4.57 12.02 -6.35
N ASN A 11 3.28 11.76 -6.56
CA ASN A 11 2.56 12.14 -7.79
C ASN A 11 1.47 13.17 -7.55
N ASP A 12 0.98 13.32 -6.32
CA ASP A 12 -0.29 13.96 -6.03
C ASP A 12 -0.18 15.06 -4.96
N TRP A 13 -1.18 15.95 -5.00
CA TRP A 13 -1.40 16.98 -4.00
C TRP A 13 -2.80 16.82 -3.41
N PHE A 14 -2.89 16.88 -2.10
CA PHE A 14 -4.13 16.75 -1.34
C PHE A 14 -4.36 18.00 -0.53
N GLU A 15 -5.61 18.44 -0.42
CA GLU A 15 -5.97 19.64 0.30
C GLU A 15 -6.86 19.33 1.49
N PHE A 16 -6.50 19.97 2.60
CA PHE A 16 -7.30 20.08 3.79
C PHE A 16 -7.54 21.55 4.08
N THR A 17 -8.69 21.84 4.70
CA THR A 17 -8.96 23.17 5.24
C THR A 17 -9.25 23.07 6.72
N LYS A 18 -8.74 24.04 7.47
CA LYS A 18 -9.14 24.23 8.86
C LYS A 18 -10.14 25.38 8.95
N SER A 19 -11.34 25.09 9.44
CA SER A 19 -12.36 26.10 9.66
C SER A 19 -12.00 27.00 10.84
N LYS A 20 -12.67 28.15 10.97
CA LYS A 20 -12.50 29.06 12.12
C LYS A 20 -12.85 28.42 13.46
N THR A 21 -13.73 27.42 13.47
CA THR A 21 -14.11 26.67 14.69
C THR A 21 -13.13 25.55 15.00
N GLY A 22 -12.08 25.39 14.19
CA GLY A 22 -11.02 24.40 14.39
C GLY A 22 -11.28 23.04 13.74
N GLN A 23 -12.40 22.88 13.03
CA GLN A 23 -12.71 21.65 12.30
C GLN A 23 -11.75 21.48 11.12
N LEU A 24 -11.20 20.27 10.97
CA LEU A 24 -10.36 19.88 9.85
C LEU A 24 -11.22 19.12 8.82
N ASP A 25 -11.24 19.62 7.59
CA ASP A 25 -12.00 19.03 6.49
C ASP A 25 -11.05 18.65 5.35
N TYR A 26 -11.31 17.52 4.69
CA TYR A 26 -10.59 17.09 3.49
C TYR A 26 -11.34 17.61 2.27
N VAL A 27 -10.68 18.45 1.48
CA VAL A 27 -11.25 19.08 0.28
C VAL A 27 -11.12 18.15 -0.92
N GLY A 28 -10.05 17.36 -0.97
CA GLY A 28 -9.83 16.39 -2.04
C GLY A 28 -8.42 16.45 -2.62
N LYS A 29 -8.28 15.78 -3.75
CA LYS A 29 -7.05 15.70 -4.55
C LYS A 29 -7.07 16.80 -5.62
N TRP A 30 -5.95 17.48 -5.78
CA TRP A 30 -5.75 18.45 -6.86
C TRP A 30 -5.55 17.75 -8.20
N GLU A 31 -6.12 18.31 -9.26
CA GLU A 31 -5.91 17.82 -10.62
C GLU A 31 -4.48 18.12 -11.10
N GLN A 32 -3.87 17.19 -11.87
CA GLN A 32 -2.45 17.26 -12.26
C GLN A 32 -2.03 18.55 -12.98
N ASN A 33 -2.97 19.23 -13.65
CA ASN A 33 -2.71 20.46 -14.40
C ASN A 33 -2.81 21.74 -13.56
N ASN A 34 -3.28 21.65 -12.33
CA ASN A 34 -3.46 22.78 -11.44
C ASN A 34 -2.58 22.56 -10.21
N LYS A 35 -1.32 23.00 -10.26
CA LYS A 35 -0.42 22.85 -9.09
C LYS A 35 -0.76 23.93 -8.07
N PRO A 36 -0.93 23.59 -6.79
CA PRO A 36 -1.18 24.60 -5.78
C PRO A 36 0.05 25.50 -5.61
N ASP A 37 -0.20 26.78 -5.35
CA ASP A 37 0.84 27.71 -4.92
C ASP A 37 1.17 27.45 -3.45
N VAL A 38 2.45 27.25 -3.15
CA VAL A 38 2.95 26.97 -1.80
C VAL A 38 3.96 28.03 -1.34
N ASP A 39 4.05 29.15 -2.05
CA ASP A 39 4.93 30.24 -1.67
C ASP A 39 4.54 30.81 -0.31
N GLY A 40 5.54 30.95 0.57
CA GLY A 40 5.35 31.38 1.94
C GLY A 40 4.79 30.32 2.90
N ALA A 41 4.39 29.13 2.41
CA ALA A 41 3.90 28.05 3.27
C ALA A 41 5.01 27.47 4.17
N LYS A 42 4.67 27.17 5.42
CA LYS A 42 5.56 26.46 6.33
C LYS A 42 5.56 24.97 5.96
N LYS A 43 6.75 24.40 5.77
CA LYS A 43 6.92 22.97 5.51
C LYS A 43 7.03 22.20 6.82
N LEU A 44 6.26 21.13 6.95
CA LEU A 44 6.40 20.13 8.00
C LEU A 44 6.80 18.79 7.36
N ALA A 45 7.77 18.13 7.97
CA ALA A 45 8.14 16.78 7.58
C ALA A 45 7.02 15.80 7.97
N SER A 46 6.76 14.80 7.14
CA SER A 46 5.90 13.69 7.53
C SER A 46 6.50 12.91 8.69
N SER A 47 5.62 12.15 9.33
CA SER A 47 5.98 11.24 10.40
C SER A 47 6.95 10.14 9.97
N THR A 48 7.79 9.69 10.89
CA THR A 48 8.78 8.60 10.68
C THR A 48 8.16 7.21 10.67
N TYR A 49 6.84 7.07 10.90
CA TYR A 49 6.15 5.77 10.85
C TYR A 49 5.94 5.22 9.44
N TYR A 50 6.25 6.04 8.44
CA TYR A 50 6.38 5.65 7.07
C TYR A 50 7.60 6.35 6.46
N THR A 51 8.48 5.57 5.86
CA THR A 51 9.51 6.08 4.96
C THR A 51 9.79 5.00 3.92
N PRO A 52 10.00 5.35 2.64
CA PRO A 52 10.41 4.41 1.61
C PRO A 52 11.69 3.64 1.99
N SER A 53 12.54 4.21 2.85
CA SER A 53 13.77 3.57 3.31
C SER A 53 13.55 2.34 4.20
N PHE A 54 12.33 2.07 4.66
CA PHE A 54 12.00 0.81 5.34
C PHE A 54 11.83 -0.36 4.37
N PHE A 55 11.82 -0.09 3.08
CA PHE A 55 11.58 -1.07 2.03
C PHE A 55 12.82 -1.20 1.17
N THR A 56 13.18 -2.44 0.83
CA THR A 56 14.12 -2.75 -0.24
C THR A 56 13.56 -2.22 -1.57
N PHE A 57 12.26 -2.38 -1.76
CA PHE A 57 11.51 -1.86 -2.89
C PHE A 57 10.09 -1.51 -2.46
N ILE A 58 9.56 -0.40 -2.97
CA ILE A 58 8.15 -0.04 -2.87
C ILE A 58 7.75 0.66 -4.17
N ASP A 59 6.53 0.42 -4.65
CA ASP A 59 6.01 1.02 -5.89
C ASP A 59 6.34 2.53 -5.99
N SER A 60 6.69 2.99 -7.19
CA SER A 60 7.02 4.39 -7.50
C SER A 60 6.02 5.41 -6.92
N ALA A 61 4.71 5.11 -6.96
CA ALA A 61 3.69 6.02 -6.42
C ALA A 61 3.80 6.25 -4.90
N LEU A 62 4.49 5.34 -4.22
CA LEU A 62 4.69 5.31 -2.77
C LEU A 62 6.14 5.62 -2.39
N ASN A 63 7.09 5.60 -3.32
CA ASN A 63 8.51 5.88 -3.08
C ASN A 63 8.79 7.39 -2.84
N CYS A 64 8.13 7.97 -1.83
CA CYS A 64 8.34 9.34 -1.38
C CYS A 64 8.09 9.47 0.13
N ASN A 65 8.66 10.52 0.73
CA ASN A 65 8.20 10.99 2.05
C ASN A 65 7.18 12.11 1.80
N PRO A 66 5.92 11.97 2.24
CA PRO A 66 4.95 13.03 2.11
C PRO A 66 5.43 14.33 2.78
N VAL A 67 5.02 15.48 2.25
CA VAL A 67 5.39 16.78 2.82
C VAL A 67 4.13 17.59 3.04
N VAL A 68 3.97 18.13 4.26
CA VAL A 68 2.83 18.98 4.60
C VAL A 68 3.24 20.44 4.46
N TYR A 69 2.44 21.21 3.74
CA TYR A 69 2.57 22.64 3.55
C TYR A 69 1.41 23.34 4.25
N VAL A 70 1.73 24.21 5.18
CA VAL A 70 0.75 24.91 6.01
C VAL A 70 0.79 26.39 5.64
N ALA A 71 -0.34 26.93 5.20
CA ALA A 71 -0.44 28.35 4.86
C ALA A 71 -0.10 29.25 6.07
N PRO A 72 0.43 30.47 5.87
CA PRO A 72 0.86 31.35 6.97
C PRO A 72 -0.24 31.68 7.99
N ASP A 73 -1.50 31.72 7.54
CA ASP A 73 -2.69 32.00 8.35
C ASP A 73 -3.32 30.72 8.96
N ALA A 74 -2.78 29.54 8.66
CA ALA A 74 -3.22 28.28 9.22
C ALA A 74 -2.55 27.97 10.56
N ASP A 75 -3.35 27.92 11.61
CA ASP A 75 -2.91 27.42 12.92
C ASP A 75 -3.05 25.89 12.98
N VAL A 76 -1.93 25.19 13.14
CA VAL A 76 -1.85 23.73 13.37
C VAL A 76 -1.17 23.41 14.70
N SER A 77 -1.25 24.32 15.67
CA SER A 77 -0.69 24.14 17.01
C SER A 77 -1.44 23.10 17.86
N ASP A 78 -2.69 22.79 17.49
CA ASP A 78 -3.45 21.71 18.10
C ASP A 78 -2.74 20.37 17.85
N LYS A 79 -2.47 19.66 18.95
CA LYS A 79 -1.70 18.42 18.92
C LYS A 79 -2.36 17.36 18.04
N ASP A 80 -3.68 17.23 18.11
CA ASP A 80 -4.39 16.15 17.43
C ASP A 80 -4.47 16.42 15.93
N VAL A 81 -4.70 17.66 15.52
CA VAL A 81 -4.62 18.10 14.11
C VAL A 81 -3.20 17.93 13.58
N PHE A 82 -2.18 18.38 14.33
CA PHE A 82 -0.79 18.22 13.94
C PHE A 82 -0.42 16.75 13.75
N ASP A 83 -0.71 15.92 14.75
CA ASP A 83 -0.46 14.47 14.70
C ASP A 83 -1.21 13.84 13.51
N TYR A 84 -2.46 14.20 13.26
CA TYR A 84 -3.20 13.67 12.11
C TYR A 84 -2.54 14.01 10.77
N LEU A 85 -2.22 15.28 10.55
CA LEU A 85 -1.67 15.78 9.27
C LEU A 85 -0.32 15.17 8.92
N ILE A 86 0.56 14.95 9.90
CA ILE A 86 1.88 14.35 9.62
C ILE A 86 1.81 12.84 9.30
N HIS A 87 0.69 12.16 9.61
CA HIS A 87 0.50 10.73 9.33
C HIS A 87 -0.40 10.46 8.12
N ILE A 88 -1.41 11.29 7.88
CA ILE A 88 -2.44 11.02 6.86
C ILE A 88 -1.88 10.99 5.43
N GLY A 89 -0.79 11.72 5.16
CA GLY A 89 -0.19 11.76 3.82
C GLY A 89 0.25 10.39 3.28
N ALA A 90 0.82 9.53 4.13
CA ALA A 90 1.23 8.19 3.71
C ALA A 90 0.01 7.29 3.45
N LEU A 91 -1.03 7.42 4.28
CA LEU A 91 -2.28 6.68 4.11
C LEU A 91 -3.00 7.09 2.81
N LEU A 92 -3.09 8.40 2.53
CA LEU A 92 -3.62 8.93 1.27
C LEU A 92 -2.86 8.38 0.07
N ALA A 93 -1.52 8.41 0.12
CA ALA A 93 -0.69 7.85 -0.95
C ALA A 93 -1.00 6.36 -1.18
N ALA A 94 -1.13 5.56 -0.11
CA ALA A 94 -1.44 4.14 -0.18
C ALA A 94 -2.83 3.85 -0.77
N VAL A 95 -3.85 4.62 -0.37
CA VAL A 95 -5.21 4.51 -0.92
C VAL A 95 -5.22 4.86 -2.42
N GLU A 96 -4.59 5.96 -2.80
CA GLU A 96 -4.53 6.43 -4.20
C GLU A 96 -3.72 5.48 -5.09
N ALA A 97 -2.63 4.93 -4.57
CA ALA A 97 -1.84 3.89 -5.24
C ALA A 97 -2.53 2.52 -5.28
N LYS A 98 -3.72 2.38 -4.68
CA LYS A 98 -4.47 1.12 -4.57
C LYS A 98 -3.66 0.01 -3.88
N ASN A 99 -2.84 0.36 -2.91
CA ASN A 99 -2.10 -0.59 -2.08
C ASN A 99 -2.91 -0.89 -0.81
N SER A 100 -3.76 -1.91 -0.90
CA SER A 100 -4.75 -2.25 0.13
C SER A 100 -4.13 -2.70 1.44
N LEU A 101 -3.02 -3.43 1.37
CA LEU A 101 -2.32 -3.93 2.54
C LEU A 101 -1.62 -2.80 3.27
N LEU A 102 -0.82 -2.01 2.56
CA LEU A 102 -0.08 -0.90 3.18
C LEU A 102 -1.04 0.15 3.74
N ALA A 103 -2.15 0.47 3.04
CA ALA A 103 -3.16 1.37 3.58
C ALA A 103 -3.74 0.85 4.90
N GLY A 104 -4.06 -0.45 4.96
CA GLY A 104 -4.55 -1.10 6.18
C GLY A 104 -3.53 -1.07 7.32
N GLU A 105 -2.27 -1.40 7.04
CA GLU A 105 -1.20 -1.37 8.02
C GLU A 105 -0.91 0.04 8.54
N LEU A 106 -0.85 1.04 7.66
CA LEU A 106 -0.66 2.43 8.05
C LEU A 106 -1.80 2.90 8.95
N TYR A 107 -3.04 2.57 8.60
CA TYR A 107 -4.21 2.83 9.45
C TYR A 107 -4.04 2.19 10.83
N LEU A 108 -3.70 0.90 10.90
CA LEU A 108 -3.53 0.17 12.16
C LEU A 108 -2.40 0.73 13.04
N ARG A 109 -1.24 1.04 12.44
CA ARG A 109 -0.06 1.60 13.15
C ARG A 109 -0.37 2.93 13.85
N ARG A 110 -1.35 3.69 13.36
CA ARG A 110 -1.73 5.02 13.85
C ARG A 110 -3.22 5.16 14.16
N ARG A 111 -3.88 4.03 14.44
CA ARG A 111 -5.32 3.97 14.64
C ARG A 111 -5.84 5.00 15.64
N THR A 112 -5.17 5.15 16.79
CA THR A 112 -5.57 6.10 17.84
C THR A 112 -5.50 7.56 17.41
N VAL A 113 -4.67 7.89 16.41
CA VAL A 113 -4.63 9.23 15.81
C VAL A 113 -5.76 9.39 14.81
N PHE A 114 -5.97 8.39 13.94
CA PHE A 114 -6.99 8.45 12.91
C PHE A 114 -8.42 8.41 13.44
N GLU A 115 -8.68 7.67 14.51
CA GLU A 115 -10.02 7.56 15.13
C GLU A 115 -10.47 8.86 15.80
N LYS A 116 -9.55 9.78 16.15
CA LYS A 116 -9.93 11.13 16.61
C LYS A 116 -10.62 11.95 15.52
N PHE A 117 -10.36 11.60 14.27
CA PHE A 117 -10.97 12.19 13.07
C PHE A 117 -11.74 11.11 12.31
N ALA A 118 -12.57 10.33 13.02
CA ALA A 118 -13.19 9.12 12.49
C ALA A 118 -13.93 9.34 11.16
N GLN A 119 -14.81 10.35 11.08
CA GLN A 119 -15.57 10.64 9.86
C GLN A 119 -14.66 10.99 8.67
N LEU A 120 -13.64 11.81 8.93
CA LEU A 120 -12.67 12.22 7.92
C LEU A 120 -11.85 11.03 7.41
N THR A 121 -11.32 10.22 8.34
CA THR A 121 -10.57 9.01 8.02
C THR A 121 -11.44 8.00 7.27
N GLN A 122 -12.69 7.82 7.69
CA GLN A 122 -13.63 6.92 7.04
C GLN A 122 -13.84 7.33 5.59
N TYR A 123 -14.12 8.61 5.35
CA TYR A 123 -14.27 9.17 4.00
C TYR A 123 -13.03 8.96 3.13
N ILE A 124 -11.82 9.09 3.70
CA ILE A 124 -10.56 8.84 2.98
C ILE A 124 -10.39 7.36 2.62
N LEU A 125 -10.78 6.44 3.49
CA LEU A 125 -10.62 4.99 3.30
C LEU A 125 -11.74 4.37 2.44
N GLU A 126 -12.94 4.95 2.46
CA GLU A 126 -14.16 4.44 1.83
C GLU A 126 -14.00 4.04 0.34
N PRO A 127 -13.27 4.80 -0.51
CA PRO A 127 -13.09 4.43 -1.91
C PRO A 127 -12.46 3.04 -2.10
N TYR A 128 -11.68 2.56 -1.12
CA TYR A 128 -10.90 1.33 -1.22
C TYR A 128 -11.04 0.41 0.01
N CYS A 129 -12.07 0.63 0.82
CA CYS A 129 -12.23 -0.03 2.12
C CYS A 129 -12.38 -1.56 2.03
N VAL A 130 -13.05 -2.07 0.99
CA VAL A 130 -13.30 -3.51 0.78
C VAL A 130 -11.99 -4.26 0.57
N GLU A 131 -11.14 -3.74 -0.32
CA GLU A 131 -9.83 -4.31 -0.62
C GLU A 131 -8.89 -4.23 0.58
N ILE A 132 -8.91 -3.10 1.31
CA ILE A 132 -8.12 -2.91 2.53
C ILE A 132 -8.49 -3.95 3.58
N LEU A 133 -9.78 -4.06 3.94
CA LEU A 133 -10.22 -5.02 4.95
C LEU A 133 -9.96 -6.46 4.51
N PHE A 134 -10.16 -6.77 3.22
CA PHE A 134 -9.86 -8.10 2.69
C PHE A 134 -8.39 -8.47 2.90
N SER A 135 -7.48 -7.55 2.57
CA SER A 135 -6.04 -7.78 2.67
C SER A 135 -5.61 -7.99 4.13
N LEU A 136 -6.18 -7.22 5.06
CA LEU A 136 -5.92 -7.37 6.50
C LEU A 136 -6.45 -8.68 7.08
N CYS A 137 -7.70 -9.04 6.78
CA CYS A 137 -8.35 -10.20 7.40
C CYS A 137 -7.94 -11.53 6.78
N TYR A 138 -7.72 -11.55 5.45
CA TYR A 138 -7.50 -12.79 4.70
C TYR A 138 -6.10 -12.91 4.10
N GLY A 139 -5.42 -11.79 3.83
CA GLY A 139 -4.08 -11.75 3.25
C GLY A 139 -2.98 -11.92 4.30
N CYS A 140 -3.01 -11.11 5.36
CA CYS A 140 -2.01 -11.14 6.43
C CYS A 140 -2.00 -12.46 7.19
N MET A 141 -0.85 -12.83 7.79
CA MET A 141 -0.78 -13.98 8.71
C MET A 141 -1.45 -13.71 10.06
N ALA A 142 -1.42 -12.45 10.51
CA ALA A 142 -2.19 -12.02 11.68
C ALA A 142 -3.68 -12.06 11.33
N ASN A 143 -4.44 -12.94 11.98
CA ASN A 143 -5.90 -13.01 11.82
C ASN A 143 -6.54 -11.78 12.45
N ILE A 144 -6.60 -10.69 11.69
CA ILE A 144 -7.29 -9.48 12.11
C ILE A 144 -8.79 -9.75 12.05
N ASP A 145 -9.43 -9.71 13.21
CA ASP A 145 -10.87 -9.77 13.32
C ASP A 145 -11.46 -8.43 12.80
N PRO A 146 -12.37 -8.44 11.81
CA PRO A 146 -13.03 -7.22 11.31
C PRO A 146 -13.60 -6.33 12.41
N ASP A 147 -14.11 -6.91 13.50
CA ASP A 147 -14.69 -6.14 14.61
C ASP A 147 -13.64 -5.32 15.38
N THR A 148 -12.35 -5.66 15.22
CA THR A 148 -11.25 -4.87 15.79
C THR A 148 -10.93 -3.63 14.98
N VAL A 149 -11.49 -3.44 13.78
CA VAL A 149 -11.31 -2.26 12.93
C VAL A 149 -12.65 -1.64 12.53
N PRO A 150 -13.48 -1.22 13.51
CA PRO A 150 -14.90 -0.92 13.31
C PRO A 150 -15.15 0.19 12.27
N LEU A 151 -14.34 1.25 12.25
CA LEU A 151 -14.45 2.34 11.28
C LEU A 151 -14.34 1.85 9.83
N LEU A 152 -13.39 0.94 9.57
CA LEU A 152 -13.22 0.33 8.26
C LEU A 152 -14.33 -0.69 8.00
N PHE A 153 -14.66 -1.52 9.00
CA PHE A 153 -15.63 -2.60 8.82
C PHE A 153 -17.03 -2.07 8.51
N GLU A 154 -17.52 -1.03 9.18
CA GLU A 154 -18.83 -0.44 8.87
C GLU A 154 -18.93 0.03 7.41
N SER A 155 -17.90 0.69 6.89
CA SER A 155 -17.83 1.10 5.48
C SER A 155 -17.85 -0.09 4.53
N VAL A 156 -17.22 -1.21 4.92
CA VAL A 156 -17.23 -2.45 4.14
C VAL A 156 -18.59 -3.13 4.20
N LYS A 157 -19.28 -3.13 5.34
CA LYS A 157 -20.63 -3.70 5.46
C LYS A 157 -21.59 -3.01 4.49
N GLU A 158 -21.56 -1.68 4.47
CA GLU A 158 -22.37 -0.89 3.56
C GLU A 158 -22.01 -1.17 2.09
N LYS A 159 -20.72 -1.12 1.74
CA LYS A 159 -20.27 -1.30 0.35
C LYS A 159 -20.50 -2.72 -0.17
N LEU A 160 -20.39 -3.74 0.69
CA LEU A 160 -20.69 -5.13 0.34
C LEU A 160 -22.20 -5.41 0.34
N ASP A 161 -23.05 -4.57 0.91
CA ASP A 161 -24.44 -4.90 1.28
C ASP A 161 -24.46 -6.19 2.13
N PHE A 162 -23.63 -6.22 3.18
CA PHE A 162 -23.45 -7.39 4.04
C PHE A 162 -24.50 -7.44 5.16
N ASP A 163 -25.25 -8.55 5.19
CA ASP A 163 -26.19 -8.89 6.27
C ASP A 163 -25.76 -10.21 6.92
N SER A 164 -25.25 -10.13 8.15
CA SER A 164 -24.76 -11.28 8.91
C SER A 164 -25.84 -12.32 9.24
N SER A 165 -27.13 -11.98 9.08
CA SER A 165 -28.23 -12.94 9.22
C SER A 165 -28.44 -13.79 7.97
N ARG A 166 -27.90 -13.38 6.82
CA ARG A 166 -28.12 -14.01 5.51
C ARG A 166 -26.90 -14.71 4.94
N GLU A 167 -25.71 -14.15 5.17
CA GLU A 167 -24.47 -14.68 4.62
C GLU A 167 -23.29 -14.50 5.57
N THR A 168 -22.22 -15.24 5.32
CA THR A 168 -20.93 -15.01 5.98
C THR A 168 -20.16 -13.90 5.25
N LEU A 169 -19.18 -13.31 5.93
CA LEU A 169 -18.32 -12.28 5.31
C LEU A 169 -17.57 -12.84 4.09
N ASP A 170 -17.09 -14.08 4.16
CA ASP A 170 -16.48 -14.80 3.02
C ASP A 170 -17.43 -14.83 1.80
N GLN A 171 -18.71 -15.14 2.03
CA GLN A 171 -19.72 -15.19 0.96
C GLN A 171 -19.98 -13.81 0.36
N ALA A 172 -20.01 -12.76 1.19
CA ALA A 172 -20.15 -11.38 0.73
C ALA A 172 -18.97 -10.95 -0.16
N TYR A 173 -17.74 -11.25 0.25
CA TYR A 173 -16.55 -11.00 -0.59
C TYR A 173 -16.58 -11.80 -1.90
N MET A 174 -16.93 -13.09 -1.85
CA MET A 174 -17.05 -13.90 -3.07
C MET A 174 -18.09 -13.32 -4.04
N ARG A 175 -19.24 -12.87 -3.52
CA ARG A 175 -20.31 -12.21 -4.30
C ARG A 175 -19.82 -10.90 -4.90
N TRP A 176 -19.10 -10.09 -4.12
CA TRP A 176 -18.55 -8.82 -4.57
C TRP A 176 -17.49 -8.99 -5.66
N PHE A 177 -16.49 -9.85 -5.45
CA PHE A 177 -15.44 -10.10 -6.43
C PHE A 177 -15.97 -10.73 -7.72
N LYS A 178 -17.02 -11.57 -7.66
CA LYS A 178 -17.69 -12.06 -8.89
C LYS A 178 -18.15 -10.93 -9.81
N LYS A 179 -18.61 -9.81 -9.24
CA LYS A 179 -19.20 -8.68 -9.97
C LYS A 179 -18.22 -7.56 -10.29
N ASN A 180 -17.17 -7.42 -9.47
CA ASN A 180 -16.25 -6.29 -9.55
C ASN A 180 -14.85 -6.72 -9.98
N ASN A 181 -14.16 -5.85 -10.70
CA ASN A 181 -12.73 -5.99 -10.94
C ASN A 181 -12.00 -5.25 -9.84
N VAL A 182 -11.28 -5.98 -8.99
CA VAL A 182 -10.58 -5.41 -7.84
C VAL A 182 -9.08 -5.61 -8.02
N THR A 183 -8.30 -4.75 -7.40
CA THR A 183 -6.86 -4.95 -7.24
C THR A 183 -6.63 -5.21 -5.76
N LEU A 184 -5.79 -6.19 -5.43
CA LEU A 184 -5.46 -6.52 -4.05
C LEU A 184 -3.94 -6.52 -3.95
N THR A 185 -3.38 -5.94 -2.91
CA THR A 185 -1.99 -6.19 -2.53
C THR A 185 -1.98 -7.21 -1.40
N LEU A 186 -1.33 -8.35 -1.62
CA LEU A 186 -1.36 -9.49 -0.72
C LEU A 186 0.06 -9.93 -0.38
N PRO A 187 0.35 -10.21 0.90
CA PRO A 187 1.66 -10.70 1.28
C PRO A 187 1.78 -12.19 0.91
N LEU A 188 3.02 -12.59 0.60
CA LEU A 188 3.33 -13.98 0.32
C LEU A 188 3.51 -14.78 1.61
N VAL A 189 3.11 -16.04 1.58
CA VAL A 189 3.39 -17.03 2.62
C VAL A 189 4.27 -18.15 2.08
N GLY A 190 5.02 -18.79 2.98
CA GLY A 190 5.93 -19.88 2.64
C GLY A 190 7.18 -19.41 1.89
N THR A 191 7.52 -18.12 1.94
CA THR A 191 8.72 -17.52 1.34
C THR A 191 9.99 -18.22 1.80
N CYS A 192 10.07 -18.61 3.08
CA CYS A 192 11.19 -19.33 3.68
C CYS A 192 11.46 -20.74 3.12
N PHE A 193 10.54 -21.30 2.31
CA PHE A 193 10.74 -22.58 1.63
C PHE A 193 11.29 -22.44 0.21
N TYR A 194 11.52 -21.20 -0.25
CA TYR A 194 12.03 -20.89 -1.57
C TYR A 194 13.32 -20.08 -1.49
N ASN A 195 14.10 -20.11 -2.57
CA ASN A 195 15.40 -19.46 -2.65
C ASN A 195 15.34 -18.04 -3.21
N TRP A 196 14.14 -17.48 -3.37
CA TRP A 196 14.00 -16.13 -3.92
C TRP A 196 14.55 -15.12 -2.90
N ASP A 197 15.73 -14.59 -3.19
CA ASP A 197 16.42 -13.61 -2.35
C ASP A 197 16.05 -12.20 -2.78
N ALA A 198 15.52 -11.44 -1.83
CA ALA A 198 15.07 -10.08 -2.06
C ALA A 198 16.24 -9.09 -2.10
N GLU A 199 17.39 -9.40 -1.50
CA GLU A 199 18.54 -8.49 -1.34
C GLU A 199 19.85 -9.16 -1.80
N PRO A 200 20.01 -9.42 -3.12
CA PRO A 200 21.23 -10.03 -3.61
C PRO A 200 22.44 -9.13 -3.33
N TYR A 201 23.48 -9.71 -2.73
CA TYR A 201 24.72 -9.00 -2.35
C TYR A 201 25.35 -8.21 -3.51
N VAL A 202 25.13 -8.63 -4.76
CA VAL A 202 25.65 -7.95 -5.94
C VAL A 202 25.09 -6.54 -6.09
N LEU A 203 23.85 -6.27 -5.67
CA LEU A 203 23.28 -4.91 -5.72
C LEU A 203 23.95 -3.97 -4.72
N ASP A 204 24.51 -4.50 -3.62
CA ASP A 204 25.20 -3.67 -2.63
C ASP A 204 26.57 -3.18 -3.12
N LYS A 205 27.19 -3.90 -4.05
CA LYS A 205 28.43 -3.47 -4.70
C LYS A 205 28.26 -2.18 -5.52
N LEU A 206 27.03 -1.78 -5.85
CA LEU A 206 26.77 -0.47 -6.46
C LEU A 206 27.26 0.69 -5.58
N CYS A 207 27.36 0.48 -4.27
CA CYS A 207 27.83 1.48 -3.31
C CYS A 207 29.35 1.51 -3.13
N ASP A 208 30.10 0.54 -3.68
CA ASP A 208 31.55 0.39 -3.40
C ASP A 208 32.41 1.54 -3.93
N ASN A 209 31.92 2.26 -4.95
CA ASN A 209 32.66 3.33 -5.63
C ASN A 209 32.08 4.73 -5.35
N LEU A 210 31.37 4.93 -4.24
CA LEU A 210 30.86 6.24 -3.84
C LEU A 210 32.02 7.24 -3.66
N ASN A 211 31.97 8.36 -4.39
CA ASN A 211 32.91 9.48 -4.24
C ASN A 211 32.34 10.50 -3.25
N CYS A 212 33.15 10.92 -2.28
CA CYS A 212 32.81 11.98 -1.33
C CYS A 212 32.46 13.32 -1.99
N ASP A 213 33.06 13.63 -3.14
CA ASP A 213 32.85 14.91 -3.84
C ASP A 213 31.43 15.04 -4.45
N ASP A 214 30.74 13.93 -4.72
CA ASP A 214 29.36 13.89 -5.24
C ASP A 214 28.52 12.82 -4.52
N LEU A 215 28.67 12.70 -3.19
CA LEU A 215 28.03 11.63 -2.43
C LEU A 215 26.50 11.63 -2.59
N LEU A 216 25.88 12.81 -2.55
CA LEU A 216 24.42 12.95 -2.65
C LEU A 216 23.91 12.57 -4.05
N GLY A 217 24.56 13.06 -5.11
CA GLY A 217 24.18 12.77 -6.48
C GLY A 217 24.39 11.29 -6.83
N MET A 218 25.48 10.69 -6.36
CA MET A 218 25.73 9.26 -6.54
C MET A 218 24.74 8.38 -5.77
N ALA A 219 24.43 8.73 -4.51
CA ALA A 219 23.46 8.00 -3.70
C ALA A 219 22.04 8.05 -4.29
N GLU A 220 21.64 9.18 -4.90
CA GLU A 220 20.37 9.28 -5.62
C GLU A 220 20.36 8.39 -6.87
N LYS A 221 21.41 8.43 -7.69
CA LYS A 221 21.53 7.56 -8.87
C LYS A 221 21.47 6.08 -8.52
N ILE A 222 22.17 5.65 -7.47
CA ILE A 222 22.17 4.25 -7.01
C ILE A 222 20.77 3.84 -6.52
N ARG A 223 20.11 4.69 -5.71
CA ARG A 223 18.75 4.41 -5.24
C ARG A 223 17.77 4.27 -6.41
N ASN A 224 17.84 5.17 -7.39
CA ASN A 224 16.99 5.09 -8.58
C ASN A 224 17.30 3.84 -9.41
N ALA A 225 18.57 3.47 -9.57
CA ALA A 225 18.96 2.25 -10.28
C ALA A 225 18.45 0.97 -9.58
N LYS A 226 18.62 0.88 -8.25
CA LYS A 226 18.08 -0.23 -7.45
C LYS A 226 16.55 -0.29 -7.55
N HIS A 227 15.88 0.84 -7.39
CA HIS A 227 14.42 0.93 -7.47
C HIS A 227 13.89 0.48 -8.84
N ASN A 228 14.43 1.04 -9.94
CA ASN A 228 14.07 0.66 -11.31
C ASN A 228 14.34 -0.83 -11.59
N PHE A 229 15.40 -1.39 -11.01
CA PHE A 229 15.70 -2.81 -11.14
C PHE A 229 14.57 -3.67 -10.56
N TYR A 230 14.15 -3.42 -9.32
CA TYR A 230 13.04 -4.15 -8.70
C TYR A 230 11.70 -3.91 -9.39
N GLU A 231 11.42 -2.67 -9.82
CA GLU A 231 10.21 -2.34 -10.56
C GLU A 231 10.13 -3.10 -11.89
N SER A 232 11.27 -3.43 -12.48
CA SER A 232 11.35 -4.19 -13.73
C SER A 232 11.19 -5.71 -13.58
N LEU A 233 11.17 -6.26 -12.37
CA LEU A 233 11.11 -7.71 -12.16
C LEU A 233 9.77 -8.27 -12.64
N GLU A 234 9.84 -9.29 -13.51
CA GLU A 234 8.64 -9.99 -13.94
C GLU A 234 8.02 -10.74 -12.75
N THR A 235 6.70 -10.61 -12.59
CA THR A 235 5.93 -11.29 -11.54
C THR A 235 4.79 -12.06 -12.19
N VAL A 236 4.68 -13.35 -11.88
CA VAL A 236 3.63 -14.23 -12.36
C VAL A 236 2.87 -14.80 -11.17
N VAL A 237 1.57 -14.51 -11.11
CA VAL A 237 0.65 -15.06 -10.12
C VAL A 237 -0.34 -15.98 -10.82
N GLN A 238 -0.40 -17.26 -10.41
CA GLN A 238 -1.22 -18.25 -11.07
C GLN A 238 -1.87 -19.24 -10.10
N ALA A 239 -3.06 -19.72 -10.45
CA ALA A 239 -3.75 -20.75 -9.69
C ALA A 239 -3.15 -22.14 -9.96
N GLU A 240 -3.08 -22.96 -8.92
CA GLU A 240 -2.65 -24.37 -9.00
C GLU A 240 -3.78 -25.32 -8.57
N PRO A 241 -4.82 -25.55 -9.40
CA PRO A 241 -5.95 -26.39 -9.03
C PRO A 241 -5.59 -27.87 -8.77
N TYR A 242 -4.42 -28.30 -9.20
CA TYR A 242 -3.89 -29.65 -9.02
C TYR A 242 -2.83 -29.75 -7.92
N ASN A 243 -2.64 -28.70 -7.13
CA ASN A 243 -1.75 -28.75 -5.97
C ASN A 243 -2.25 -29.82 -4.99
N SER A 244 -1.35 -30.69 -4.53
CA SER A 244 -1.67 -31.86 -3.71
C SER A 244 -2.15 -31.52 -2.29
N HIS A 245 -1.93 -30.29 -1.84
CA HIS A 245 -2.23 -29.86 -0.47
C HIS A 245 -3.41 -28.88 -0.41
N ASP A 246 -3.53 -27.98 -1.39
CA ASP A 246 -4.64 -27.02 -1.46
C ASP A 246 -5.08 -26.78 -2.91
N LYS A 247 -6.28 -27.24 -3.26
CA LYS A 247 -6.89 -27.02 -4.59
C LYS A 247 -7.13 -25.54 -4.93
N ASN A 248 -7.12 -24.67 -3.93
CA ASN A 248 -7.26 -23.22 -4.11
C ASN A 248 -5.91 -22.50 -4.12
N SER A 249 -4.80 -23.23 -4.09
CA SER A 249 -3.45 -22.66 -4.11
C SER A 249 -3.30 -21.65 -5.25
N ILE A 250 -2.70 -20.50 -4.92
CA ILE A 250 -2.26 -19.49 -5.87
C ILE A 250 -0.75 -19.29 -5.65
N LEU A 251 0.04 -19.79 -6.60
CA LEU A 251 1.49 -19.68 -6.62
C LEU A 251 1.90 -18.29 -7.13
N VAL A 252 2.95 -17.75 -6.53
CA VAL A 252 3.62 -16.54 -6.98
C VAL A 252 5.06 -16.87 -7.35
N CYS A 253 5.41 -16.56 -8.59
CA CYS A 253 6.78 -16.60 -9.09
C CYS A 253 7.24 -15.18 -9.41
N ILE A 254 8.48 -14.86 -9.06
CA ILE A 254 9.10 -13.57 -9.37
C ILE A 254 10.45 -13.86 -10.02
N GLU A 255 10.82 -13.03 -10.98
CA GLU A 255 12.14 -13.10 -11.61
C GLU A 255 13.25 -13.03 -10.56
N SER A 256 14.24 -13.90 -10.68
CA SER A 256 15.38 -13.99 -9.76
C SER A 256 16.27 -12.76 -9.89
N PRO A 257 16.47 -11.98 -8.80
CA PRO A 257 17.33 -10.81 -8.84
C PRO A 257 18.77 -11.15 -9.25
N GLU A 258 19.36 -12.21 -8.69
CA GLU A 258 20.71 -12.66 -9.04
C GLU A 258 20.83 -13.07 -10.51
N ALA A 259 19.88 -13.88 -10.99
CA ALA A 259 19.91 -14.40 -12.35
C ALA A 259 19.74 -13.26 -13.38
N LYS A 260 18.86 -12.28 -13.09
CA LYS A 260 18.68 -11.10 -13.94
C LYS A 260 19.94 -10.26 -14.01
N ILE A 261 20.63 -10.03 -12.89
CA ILE A 261 21.90 -9.29 -12.85
C ILE A 261 22.98 -10.03 -13.65
N ALA A 262 23.00 -11.37 -13.59
CA ALA A 262 23.91 -12.20 -14.37
C ALA A 262 23.56 -12.28 -15.88
N GLY A 263 22.48 -11.61 -16.32
CA GLY A 263 22.03 -11.61 -17.71
C GLY A 263 21.26 -12.86 -18.14
N ASN A 264 20.85 -13.70 -17.19
CA ASN A 264 20.08 -14.93 -17.41
C ASN A 264 18.76 -14.88 -16.63
N PRO A 265 17.84 -13.96 -16.97
CA PRO A 265 16.58 -13.81 -16.26
C PRO A 265 15.74 -15.09 -16.26
N GLY A 266 15.17 -15.44 -15.12
CA GLY A 266 14.31 -16.60 -14.96
C GLY A 266 13.37 -16.43 -13.77
N LEU A 267 12.14 -16.94 -13.91
CA LEU A 267 11.15 -16.94 -12.84
C LEU A 267 11.48 -18.02 -11.80
N GLU A 268 11.51 -17.63 -10.54
CA GLU A 268 11.63 -18.54 -9.40
C GLU A 268 10.36 -18.47 -8.55
N LYS A 269 10.04 -19.57 -7.87
CA LYS A 269 8.94 -19.57 -6.90
C LYS A 269 9.31 -18.63 -5.75
N ALA A 270 8.47 -17.65 -5.45
CA ALA A 270 8.69 -16.71 -4.35
C ALA A 270 7.80 -17.02 -3.14
N GLY A 271 6.65 -17.65 -3.36
CA GLY A 271 5.71 -17.97 -2.29
C GLY A 271 4.31 -18.24 -2.82
N HIS A 272 3.34 -18.21 -1.91
CA HIS A 272 1.94 -18.42 -2.22
C HIS A 272 1.09 -17.29 -1.65
N ILE A 273 -0.08 -17.05 -2.24
CA ILE A 273 -1.13 -16.28 -1.57
C ILE A 273 -1.69 -17.12 -0.44
N ARG A 274 -1.91 -16.52 0.73
CA ARG A 274 -2.46 -17.20 1.92
C ARG A 274 -3.76 -17.95 1.57
N ALA A 275 -3.88 -19.18 2.06
CA ALA A 275 -4.98 -20.09 1.71
C ALA A 275 -6.39 -19.49 1.95
N LEU A 276 -6.55 -18.67 3.00
CA LEU A 276 -7.83 -17.99 3.30
C LEU A 276 -8.23 -17.02 2.18
N ALA A 277 -7.33 -16.13 1.77
CA ALA A 277 -7.56 -15.24 0.64
C ALA A 277 -7.72 -16.04 -0.67
N ALA A 278 -6.84 -17.02 -0.90
CA ALA A 278 -6.82 -17.82 -2.11
C ALA A 278 -8.15 -18.56 -2.33
N LYS A 279 -8.75 -19.14 -1.28
CA LYS A 279 -10.07 -19.75 -1.33
C LYS A 279 -11.14 -18.79 -1.84
N ILE A 280 -11.25 -17.59 -1.24
CA ILE A 280 -12.26 -16.60 -1.64
C ILE A 280 -12.03 -16.15 -3.09
N ILE A 281 -10.79 -15.87 -3.46
CA ILE A 281 -10.41 -15.46 -4.81
C ILE A 281 -10.79 -16.55 -5.81
N ARG A 282 -10.38 -17.81 -5.59
CA ARG A 282 -10.64 -18.94 -6.49
C ARG A 282 -12.11 -19.27 -6.62
N GLU A 283 -12.87 -19.21 -5.53
CA GLU A 283 -14.32 -19.46 -5.58
C GLU A 283 -15.09 -18.29 -6.23
N SER A 284 -14.55 -17.07 -6.17
CA SER A 284 -15.12 -15.91 -6.87
C SER A 284 -14.78 -15.88 -8.37
N LYS A 285 -13.58 -16.33 -8.77
CA LYS A 285 -13.08 -16.32 -10.16
C LYS A 285 -12.56 -17.72 -10.58
N PRO A 286 -13.40 -18.78 -10.60
CA PRO A 286 -12.92 -20.15 -10.76
C PRO A 286 -12.24 -20.45 -12.11
N LYS A 287 -12.54 -19.66 -13.15
CA LYS A 287 -11.95 -19.79 -14.49
C LYS A 287 -10.64 -19.03 -14.64
N MET A 288 -10.28 -18.16 -13.70
CA MET A 288 -9.08 -17.33 -13.77
C MET A 288 -7.89 -18.13 -13.29
N MET A 289 -7.01 -18.52 -14.21
CA MET A 289 -5.81 -19.30 -13.90
C MET A 289 -4.55 -18.45 -13.77
N ALA A 290 -4.50 -17.30 -14.44
CA ALA A 290 -3.43 -16.33 -14.32
C ALA A 290 -4.01 -14.99 -13.90
N TYR A 291 -3.31 -14.30 -13.00
CA TYR A 291 -3.73 -13.02 -12.48
C TYR A 291 -2.74 -11.93 -12.92
N PRO A 292 -3.20 -10.88 -13.61
CA PRO A 292 -2.37 -9.72 -13.86
C PRO A 292 -1.80 -9.21 -12.53
N SER A 293 -0.48 -9.13 -12.47
CA SER A 293 0.22 -8.92 -11.20
C SER A 293 1.54 -8.19 -11.40
N LYS A 294 2.02 -7.60 -10.31
CA LYS A 294 3.34 -6.96 -10.21
C LYS A 294 3.83 -7.02 -8.77
N LEU A 295 5.13 -6.94 -8.57
CA LEU A 295 5.71 -6.69 -7.26
C LEU A 295 5.20 -5.33 -6.74
N ALA A 296 4.65 -5.31 -5.53
CA ALA A 296 4.11 -4.09 -4.92
C ALA A 296 5.13 -3.47 -3.95
N TYR A 297 5.69 -4.28 -3.06
CA TYR A 297 6.82 -3.91 -2.22
C TYR A 297 7.54 -5.14 -1.66
N VAL A 298 8.75 -4.89 -1.18
CA VAL A 298 9.61 -5.79 -0.41
C VAL A 298 10.07 -5.01 0.82
N GLY A 299 9.75 -5.50 2.01
CA GLY A 299 10.13 -4.87 3.27
C GLY A 299 10.44 -5.89 4.35
N GLY A 300 11.69 -5.91 4.82
CA GLY A 300 12.16 -6.93 5.76
C GLY A 300 11.96 -8.33 5.17
N GLU A 301 11.18 -9.17 5.84
CA GLU A 301 10.85 -10.54 5.38
C GLU A 301 9.57 -10.60 4.53
N GLU A 302 8.87 -9.48 4.34
CA GLU A 302 7.60 -9.45 3.62
C GLU A 302 7.80 -9.13 2.14
N ILE A 303 7.35 -10.06 1.31
CA ILE A 303 7.21 -9.88 -0.14
C ILE A 303 5.72 -9.70 -0.43
N VAL A 304 5.37 -8.63 -1.13
CA VAL A 304 3.98 -8.28 -1.39
C VAL A 304 3.77 -8.05 -2.88
N VAL A 305 2.73 -8.69 -3.42
CA VAL A 305 2.35 -8.57 -4.83
C VAL A 305 0.99 -7.89 -4.97
N SER A 306 0.86 -7.08 -6.01
CA SER A 306 -0.43 -6.59 -6.48
C SER A 306 -1.04 -7.63 -7.42
N VAL A 307 -2.32 -7.94 -7.24
CA VAL A 307 -3.06 -8.97 -7.97
C VAL A 307 -4.40 -8.39 -8.42
N LYS A 308 -4.70 -8.47 -9.71
CA LYS A 308 -5.98 -8.04 -10.28
C LYS A 308 -6.92 -9.23 -10.48
N LEU A 309 -8.17 -9.09 -10.01
CA LEU A 309 -9.26 -10.09 -10.14
C LEU A 309 -10.31 -9.69 -11.18
#